data_AF-A0A522KVZ6-F1
#
_entry.id   AF-A0A522KVZ6-F1
#
_cell.length_a   1.000
_cell.length_b   1.000
_cell.length_c   1.000
_cell.angle_alpha   90.00
_cell.angle_beta   90.00
_cell.angle_gamma   90.00
#
_symmetry.space_group_name_H-M   'P 1'
#
loop_
_entity.id
_entity.type
_entity.pdbx_description
1 polymer ?
#
loop_
_entity_poly.entity_id
_entity_poly.type
_entity_poly.pdbx_seq_one_letter_code
_entity_poly.pdbx_strand_id
1 'polypeptide(L)' 'MDTLNYHFRSPRHAETRPRTIYRYTEDFKATAVRLSQLPGVVVGDAAASLYIHPFMLFRWRKQAREAAFP' A
#
# COMPACT_ATOMS: atom_id res chain seq x y z
N MET A 1 26.15 48.90 -18.81
CA MET A 1 26.35 47.46 -18.60
C MET A 1 25.83 47.13 -17.21
N ASP A 2 25.31 45.92 -17.01
CA ASP A 2 24.70 45.41 -15.76
C ASP A 2 23.20 45.60 -15.55
N THR A 3 22.43 45.24 -16.58
CA THR A 3 21.14 44.57 -16.39
C THR A 3 21.27 43.20 -17.02
N LEU A 4 21.32 42.13 -16.23
CA LEU A 4 20.91 40.75 -16.56
C LEU A 4 21.47 39.78 -15.51
N ASN A 5 20.91 39.80 -14.29
CA ASN A 5 20.98 38.61 -13.44
C ASN A 5 19.67 38.36 -12.68
N TYR A 6 18.57 38.37 -13.43
CA TYR A 6 17.33 37.69 -13.05
C TYR A 6 17.24 36.36 -13.81
N HIS A 7 18.24 35.50 -13.67
CA HIS A 7 18.04 34.08 -13.93
C HIS A 7 17.46 33.44 -12.68
N PHE A 8 16.15 33.63 -12.51
CA PHE A 8 15.30 32.85 -11.60
C PHE A 8 15.26 31.41 -12.10
N ARG A 9 16.37 30.68 -11.97
CA ARG A 9 16.43 29.25 -12.18
C ARG A 9 15.99 28.60 -10.88
N SER A 10 14.67 28.59 -10.63
CA SER A 10 14.09 27.68 -9.65
C SER A 10 14.48 26.26 -10.04
N PRO A 11 15.24 25.52 -9.22
CA PRO A 11 15.26 24.09 -9.36
C PRO A 11 13.90 23.63 -8.83
N ARG A 12 12.91 23.47 -9.72
CA ARG A 12 11.79 22.56 -9.45
C ARG A 12 12.33 21.13 -9.50
N HIS A 13 13.24 20.79 -8.60
CA HIS A 13 13.34 19.42 -8.15
C HIS A 13 12.09 19.23 -7.30
N ALA A 14 11.02 18.79 -7.96
CA ALA A 14 10.06 17.94 -7.29
C ALA A 14 10.88 16.77 -6.75
N GLU A 15 11.37 16.92 -5.52
CA GLU A 15 11.78 15.79 -4.72
C GLU A 15 10.56 14.88 -4.73
N THR A 16 10.59 13.86 -5.58
CA THR A 16 9.82 12.65 -5.39
C THR A 16 10.36 12.05 -4.10
N ARG A 17 10.05 12.68 -2.97
CA ARG A 17 10.07 12.05 -1.67
C ARG A 17 9.33 10.77 -1.93
N PRO A 18 9.97 9.59 -1.80
CA PRO A 18 9.22 8.37 -1.89
C PRO A 18 8.14 8.56 -0.85
N ARG A 19 6.88 8.70 -1.29
CA ARG A 19 5.76 8.55 -0.38
C ARG A 19 6.04 7.19 0.19
N THR A 20 6.48 7.13 1.44
CA THR A 20 6.58 5.89 2.19
C THR A 20 5.15 5.43 2.38
N ILE A 21 4.54 4.97 1.30
CA ILE A 21 3.37 4.14 1.33
C ILE A 21 3.87 2.92 2.05
N TYR A 22 3.45 2.78 3.31
CA TYR A 22 3.65 1.60 4.11
C TYR A 22 3.11 0.41 3.31
N ARG A 23 3.99 -0.23 2.54
CA ARG A 23 3.64 -1.36 1.68
C ARG A 23 3.61 -2.55 2.60
N TYR A 24 2.43 -3.11 2.80
CA TYR A 24 2.30 -4.44 3.40
C TYR A 24 3.14 -5.42 2.58
N THR A 25 4.02 -6.14 3.26
CA THR A 25 4.84 -7.20 2.65
C THR A 25 3.94 -8.28 2.08
N GLU A 26 4.47 -9.02 1.11
CA GLU A 26 3.74 -10.14 0.49
C GLU A 26 3.36 -11.20 1.52
N ASP A 27 4.30 -11.55 2.41
CA ASP A 27 4.08 -12.48 3.53
C ASP A 27 2.94 -12.04 4.46
N PHE A 28 2.86 -10.73 4.74
CA PHE A 28 1.79 -10.18 5.57
C PHE A 28 0.43 -10.35 4.89
N LYS A 29 0.36 -10.09 3.58
CA LYS A 29 -0.87 -10.27 2.80
C LYS A 29 -1.28 -11.73 2.72
N ALA A 30 -0.33 -12.64 2.47
CA ALA A 30 -0.56 -14.07 2.42
C ALA A 30 -1.08 -14.60 3.77
N THR A 31 -0.47 -14.17 4.87
CA THR A 31 -0.91 -14.51 6.23
C THR A 31 -2.31 -14.00 6.50
N ALA A 32 -2.59 -12.73 6.17
CA ALA A 32 -3.90 -12.13 6.35
C ALA A 32 -4.99 -12.88 5.56
N VAL A 33 -4.71 -13.21 4.30
CA VAL A 33 -5.62 -13.98 3.45
C VAL A 33 -5.85 -15.37 4.03
N ARG A 34 -4.79 -16.08 4.44
CA ARG A 34 -4.88 -17.42 5.02
C ARG A 34 -5.73 -17.44 6.29
N LEU A 35 -5.54 -16.47 7.19
CA LEU A 35 -6.36 -16.31 8.39
C LEU A 35 -7.83 -16.06 8.03
N SER A 36 -8.08 -15.23 7.02
CA SER A 36 -9.46 -14.96 6.58
C SER A 36 -10.14 -16.16 5.91
N GLN A 37 -9.38 -17.08 5.30
CA GLN A 37 -9.93 -18.26 4.62
C GLN A 37 -10.34 -19.38 5.58
N LEU A 38 -10.00 -19.27 6.86
CA LEU A 38 -10.39 -20.26 7.86
C LEU A 38 -11.94 -20.33 8.00
N PRO A 39 -12.51 -21.54 8.14
CA PRO A 39 -13.96 -21.70 8.28
C PRO A 39 -14.45 -21.02 9.55
N GLY A 40 -15.48 -20.18 9.42
CA GLY A 40 -16.07 -19.44 10.54
C GLY A 40 -15.40 -18.11 10.88
N VAL A 41 -14.30 -17.73 10.21
CA VAL A 41 -13.67 -16.42 10.41
C VAL A 41 -14.37 -15.35 9.57
N VAL A 42 -14.80 -14.27 10.23
CA VAL A 42 -15.35 -13.10 9.57
C VAL A 42 -14.21 -12.19 9.10
N VAL A 43 -14.30 -11.72 7.85
CA VAL A 43 -13.28 -10.83 7.25
C VAL A 43 -13.07 -9.55 8.08
N GLY A 44 -14.13 -9.03 8.69
CA GLY A 44 -14.07 -7.88 9.59
C GLY A 44 -13.22 -8.14 10.82
N ASP A 45 -13.41 -9.28 11.48
CA ASP A 45 -12.67 -9.65 12.68
C ASP A 45 -11.18 -9.90 12.39
N ALA A 46 -10.88 -10.63 11.31
CA ALA A 46 -9.50 -10.83 10.87
C ALA A 46 -8.79 -9.51 10.54
N ALA A 47 -9.50 -8.57 9.90
CA ALA A 47 -8.96 -7.25 9.59
C ALA A 47 -8.75 -6.40 10.87
N ALA A 48 -9.69 -6.47 11.82
CA ALA A 48 -9.58 -5.79 13.11
C ALA A 48 -8.37 -6.31 13.92
N SER A 49 -8.15 -7.63 13.97
CA SER A 49 -6.98 -8.22 14.63
C SER A 49 -5.65 -7.81 13.99
N LEU A 50 -5.63 -7.63 12.67
CA LEU A 50 -4.46 -7.22 11.91
C LEU A 50 -4.30 -5.69 11.84
N TYR A 51 -5.20 -4.92 12.47
CA TYR A 51 -5.26 -3.46 12.39
C TYR A 51 -5.21 -2.93 10.95
N ILE A 52 -5.87 -3.65 10.04
CA ILE A 52 -6.00 -3.26 8.62
C ILE A 52 -7.45 -2.94 8.29
N HIS A 53 -7.64 -2.14 7.24
CA HIS A 53 -8.99 -1.88 6.76
C HIS A 53 -9.59 -3.15 6.12
N PRO A 54 -10.84 -3.55 6.44
CA PRO A 54 -11.47 -4.76 5.88
C PRO A 54 -11.50 -4.80 4.35
N PHE A 55 -11.60 -3.62 3.71
CA PHE A 55 -11.51 -3.48 2.25
C PHE A 55 -10.20 -4.01 1.66
N MET A 56 -9.07 -3.84 2.35
CA MET A 56 -7.77 -4.35 1.91
C MET A 56 -7.78 -5.88 1.90
N LEU A 57 -8.35 -6.48 2.94
CA LEU A 57 -8.46 -7.93 3.07
C LEU A 57 -9.40 -8.53 2.02
N PHE A 58 -10.52 -7.86 1.72
CA PHE A 58 -11.41 -8.24 0.62
C PHE A 58 -10.69 -8.22 -0.74
N ARG A 59 -9.92 -7.15 -1.01
CA ARG A 59 -9.11 -7.05 -2.23
C ARG A 59 -8.07 -8.17 -2.30
N TRP A 60 -7.37 -8.47 -1.21
CA TRP A 60 -6.37 -9.53 -1.19
C TRP A 60 -6.96 -10.93 -1.35
N ARG A 61 -8.15 -11.21 -0.79
CA ARG A 61 -8.86 -12.49 -1.06
C ARG A 61 -9.20 -12.66 -2.53
N LYS A 62 -9.62 -11.60 -3.21
CA LYS A 62 -9.89 -11.63 -4.65
C LYS A 62 -8.60 -11.93 -5.42
N GLN A 63 -7.51 -11.24 -5.09
CA GLN A 63 -6.20 -11.45 -5.71
C GLN A 63 -5.64 -12.87 -5.47
N ALA A 64 -5.83 -13.43 -4.27
CA ALA A 64 -5.42 -14.79 -3.97
C ALA A 64 -6.19 -15.85 -4.79
N ARG A 65 -7.49 -15.62 -5.05
CA ARG A 65 -8.27 -16.51 -5.94
C ARG A 65 -7.84 -16.40 -7.41
N GLU A 66 -7.34 -15.24 -7.81
CA GLU A 66 -6.81 -14.97 -9.16
C GLU A 66 -5.33 -15.40 -9.29
N ALA A 67 -4.76 -16.08 -8.27
CA ALA A 67 -3.34 -16.46 -8.19
C ALA A 67 -2.36 -15.28 -8.35
N ALA A 68 -2.81 -14.06 -8.04
CA ALA A 68 -2.01 -12.83 -8.14
C ALA A 68 -1.10 -12.58 -6.92
N PHE A 69 -1.08 -13.51 -5.96
CA PHE A 69 -0.14 -13.57 -4.84
C PHE A 69 0.43 -14.99 -4.73
N PRO A 70 1.73 -15.16 -4.42
CA PRO A 70 2.33 -16.44 -4.08
C PRO A 70 1.87 -16.97 -2.72
#